data_AF-A0A438NIC3-F1
#
_entry.id   AF-A0A438NIC3-F1
#
_cell.length_a   1.000
_cell.length_b   1.000
_cell.length_c   1.000
_cell.angle_alpha   90.00
_cell.angle_beta   90.00
_cell.angle_gamma   90.00
#
_symmetry.space_group_name_H-M   'P 1'
#
loop_
_entity.id
_entity.type
_entity.pdbx_description
1 polymer ?
#
loop_
_entity_poly.entity_id
_entity_poly.type
_entity_poly.pdbx_seq_one_letter_code
_entity_poly.pdbx_strand_id
1 'polypeptide(L)'
;MADGKNEARAMRVLEIMNDFRTLQMHIASLVSRSEANPPDQQSYYLDGYVVLRQSAAESQAILATHYNPGNLGLQAGNVPETEVQKATLQRIILDSSTRRFQAHKIYLRASSGMRWVHMRARILRGEQPSQKHANALRTADLRLREELNQITDDHVVNDLRNADRRKGYWIDEDPTLERMLSWIRMQR
;
A
#
# COMPACT_ATOMS: atom_id res chain seq x y z
N MET A 1 -14.93 1.30 -31.91
CA MET A 1 -16.28 1.49 -31.34
C MET A 1 -16.14 1.14 -29.88
N ALA A 2 -16.43 2.08 -28.98
CA ALA A 2 -16.27 1.81 -27.56
C ALA A 2 -17.14 0.62 -27.19
N ASP A 3 -16.53 -0.34 -26.49
CA ASP A 3 -17.08 -1.65 -26.15
C ASP A 3 -18.26 -1.62 -25.16
N GLY A 4 -18.85 -0.45 -24.90
CA GLY A 4 -19.94 -0.26 -23.95
C GLY A 4 -19.51 -0.37 -22.47
N LYS A 5 -18.22 -0.60 -22.17
CA LYS A 5 -17.76 -0.87 -20.79
C LYS A 5 -17.28 0.37 -20.02
N ASN A 6 -17.47 1.57 -20.53
CA ASN A 6 -16.99 2.80 -19.86
C ASN A 6 -17.65 3.01 -18.50
N GLU A 7 -18.91 2.62 -18.31
CA GLU A 7 -19.58 2.65 -17.02
C GLU A 7 -18.93 1.68 -16.02
N ALA A 8 -18.65 0.44 -16.44
CA ALA A 8 -17.94 -0.54 -15.62
C ALA A 8 -16.53 -0.05 -15.24
N ARG A 9 -15.81 0.60 -16.16
CA ARG A 9 -14.50 1.23 -15.87
C ARG A 9 -14.61 2.37 -14.86
N ALA A 10 -15.61 3.24 -15.00
CA ALA A 10 -15.84 4.33 -14.05
C ALA A 10 -16.15 3.79 -12.65
N MET A 11 -17.01 2.76 -12.55
CA MET A 11 -17.27 2.05 -11.30
C MET A 11 -16.00 1.45 -10.70
N ARG A 12 -15.18 0.80 -11.53
CA ARG A 12 -13.91 0.21 -11.07
C ARG A 12 -12.94 1.24 -10.51
N VAL A 13 -12.84 2.42 -11.13
CA VAL A 13 -12.06 3.54 -10.60
C VAL A 13 -12.54 3.93 -9.20
N LEU A 14 -13.86 4.07 -8.99
CA LEU A 14 -14.43 4.43 -7.68
C LEU A 14 -14.10 3.39 -6.60
N GLU A 15 -14.22 2.10 -6.92
CA GLU A 15 -13.90 1.01 -6.00
C GLU A 15 -12.43 1.07 -5.55
N ILE A 16 -11.51 1.18 -6.51
CA ILE A 16 -10.07 1.22 -6.23
C ILE A 16 -9.71 2.46 -5.40
N MET A 17 -10.25 3.63 -5.76
CA MET A 17 -9.98 4.87 -5.04
C MET A 17 -10.53 4.85 -3.61
N ASN A 18 -11.70 4.23 -3.39
CA ASN A 18 -12.26 4.07 -2.05
C ASN A 18 -11.43 3.10 -1.19
N ASP A 19 -10.97 1.99 -1.75
CA ASP A 19 -10.06 1.06 -1.06
C ASP A 19 -8.73 1.75 -0.73
N PHE A 20 -8.15 2.51 -1.67
CA PHE A 20 -6.93 3.30 -1.43
C PHE A 20 -7.11 4.30 -0.28
N ARG A 21 -8.20 5.06 -0.26
CA ARG A 21 -8.53 5.99 0.84
C ARG A 21 -8.64 5.25 2.18
N THR A 22 -9.29 4.09 2.19
CA THR A 22 -9.43 3.25 3.39
C THR A 22 -8.07 2.80 3.92
N LEU A 23 -7.17 2.34 3.03
CA LEU A 23 -5.81 1.98 3.39
C LEU A 23 -5.03 3.16 3.99
N GLN A 24 -5.14 4.35 3.40
CA GLN A 24 -4.49 5.56 3.92
C GLN A 24 -4.96 5.90 5.35
N MET A 25 -6.27 5.82 5.61
CA MET A 25 -6.80 6.03 6.96
C MET A 25 -6.26 5.00 7.96
N HIS A 26 -6.16 3.73 7.56
CA HIS A 26 -5.60 2.68 8.42
C HIS A 26 -4.10 2.87 8.68
N ILE A 27 -3.32 3.22 7.66
CA ILE A 27 -1.90 3.53 7.83
C ILE A 27 -1.75 4.71 8.80
N ALA A 28 -2.48 5.81 8.56
CA ALA A 28 -2.46 6.98 9.43
C ALA A 28 -2.80 6.63 10.89
N SER A 29 -3.82 5.79 11.10
CA SER A 29 -4.20 5.31 12.44
C SER A 29 -3.15 4.43 13.11
N LEU A 30 -2.32 3.70 12.35
CA LEU A 30 -1.24 2.90 12.92
C LEU A 30 -0.04 3.77 13.31
N VAL A 31 0.37 4.68 12.43
CA VAL A 31 1.60 5.46 12.62
C VAL A 31 1.43 6.67 13.55
N SER A 32 0.19 7.13 13.80
CA SER A 32 -0.10 8.25 14.70
C SER A 32 -0.29 7.84 16.16
N ARG A 33 -0.37 6.54 16.44
CA ARG A 33 -0.48 6.00 17.80
C ARG A 33 0.70 6.44 18.65
N SER A 34 0.46 6.71 19.93
CA SER A 34 1.54 7.10 20.84
C SER A 34 2.61 6.02 20.95
N GLU A 35 2.20 4.74 20.92
CA GLU A 35 3.12 3.61 21.01
C GLU A 35 3.99 3.44 19.75
N ALA A 36 3.60 4.02 18.62
CA ALA A 36 4.39 4.03 17.39
C ALA A 36 5.62 4.96 17.49
N ASN A 37 5.65 5.85 18.49
CA ASN A 37 6.79 6.70 18.77
C ASN A 37 7.79 5.97 19.69
N PRO A 38 9.09 5.96 19.35
CA PRO A 38 10.12 5.42 20.22
C PRO A 38 10.13 6.17 21.57
N PRO A 39 10.17 5.47 22.72
CA PRO A 39 10.18 6.11 24.04
C PRO A 39 11.51 6.81 24.36
N ASP A 40 12.59 6.46 23.65
CA ASP A 40 13.93 6.95 23.90
C ASP A 40 14.80 6.88 22.62
N GLN A 41 15.99 7.49 22.68
CA GLN A 41 16.93 7.58 21.55
C GLN A 41 17.52 6.21 21.13
N GLN A 42 17.67 5.26 22.06
CA GLN A 42 18.15 3.91 21.73
C GLN A 42 17.07 3.13 20.99
N SER A 43 15.82 3.23 21.46
CA SER A 43 14.65 2.62 20.83
C SER A 43 14.39 3.14 19.41
N TYR A 44 14.85 4.36 19.08
CA TYR A 44 14.69 4.95 17.76
C TYR A 44 15.21 4.08 16.61
N TYR A 45 16.27 3.30 16.84
CA TYR A 45 16.91 2.48 15.82
C TYR A 45 16.42 1.03 15.80
N LEU A 46 15.46 0.65 16.65
CA LEU A 46 14.93 -0.71 16.65
C LEU A 46 14.06 -0.97 15.41
N ASP A 47 14.19 -2.17 14.85
CA ASP A 47 13.62 -2.58 13.56
C ASP A 47 12.14 -2.18 13.41
N GLY A 48 11.30 -2.46 14.42
CA GLY A 48 9.87 -2.15 14.35
C GLY A 48 9.56 -0.65 14.28
N TYR A 49 10.31 0.18 15.00
CA TYR A 49 10.16 1.64 14.94
C TYR A 49 10.67 2.22 13.62
N VAL A 50 11.76 1.67 13.07
CA VAL A 50 12.25 2.04 11.74
C VAL A 50 11.19 1.73 10.68
N VAL A 51 10.58 0.55 10.73
CA VAL A 51 9.52 0.12 9.81
C VAL A 51 8.31 1.05 9.88
N LEU A 52 7.87 1.45 11.07
CA LEU A 52 6.75 2.37 11.25
C LEU A 52 7.04 3.75 10.65
N ARG A 53 8.24 4.31 10.90
CA ARG A 53 8.63 5.61 10.32
C ARG A 53 8.76 5.55 8.80
N GLN A 54 9.36 4.49 8.26
CA GLN A 54 9.43 4.26 6.81
C GLN A 54 8.02 4.18 6.22
N SER A 55 7.12 3.43 6.86
CA SER A 55 5.74 3.30 6.41
C SER A 55 5.01 4.65 6.39
N ALA A 56 5.23 5.50 7.40
CA ALA A 56 4.69 6.86 7.43
C ALA A 56 5.23 7.71 6.27
N ALA A 57 6.55 7.70 6.05
CA ALA A 57 7.18 8.47 4.98
C ALA A 57 6.74 8.01 3.59
N GLU A 58 6.70 6.70 3.36
CA GLU A 58 6.24 6.10 2.10
C GLU A 58 4.75 6.42 1.84
N SER A 59 3.90 6.39 2.88
CA SER A 59 2.48 6.74 2.75
C SER A 59 2.30 8.19 2.30
N GLN A 60 3.08 9.12 2.88
CA GLN A 60 3.06 10.52 2.48
C GLN A 60 3.59 10.73 1.06
N ALA A 61 4.64 10.00 0.66
CA ALA A 61 5.18 10.08 -0.70
C ALA A 61 4.14 9.68 -1.77
N ILE A 62 3.34 8.65 -1.51
CA ILE A 62 2.27 8.23 -2.44
C ILE A 62 1.20 9.32 -2.57
N LEU A 63 0.84 9.98 -1.46
CA LEU A 63 -0.12 11.08 -1.47
C LEU A 63 0.41 12.32 -2.20
N ALA A 64 1.70 12.61 -2.07
CA ALA A 64 2.37 13.72 -2.75
C ALA A 64 2.58 13.47 -4.26
N THR A 65 2.43 12.22 -4.73
CA THR A 65 2.62 11.88 -6.14
C THR A 65 1.46 12.44 -6.97
N HIS A 66 1.75 13.37 -7.89
CA HIS A 66 0.74 13.93 -8.79
C HIS A 66 0.32 12.91 -9.86
N TYR A 67 -0.96 12.92 -10.23
CA TYR A 67 -1.42 12.17 -11.40
C TYR A 67 -0.84 12.79 -12.66
N ASN A 68 0.04 12.06 -13.35
CA ASN A 68 0.53 12.44 -14.66
C ASN A 68 0.06 11.40 -15.69
N PRO A 69 -1.00 11.70 -16.47
CA PRO A 69 -1.48 10.77 -17.49
C PRO A 69 -0.42 10.51 -18.60
N GLY A 70 0.63 11.34 -18.68
CA GLY A 70 1.47 11.50 -19.85
C GLY A 70 0.76 12.33 -20.91
N ASN A 71 1.47 12.69 -21.99
CA ASN A 71 0.80 13.10 -23.21
C ASN A 71 0.01 11.89 -23.71
N LEU A 72 -1.26 11.83 -23.34
CA LEU A 72 -2.27 11.19 -24.15
C LEU A 72 -1.96 11.62 -25.59
N GLY A 73 -1.65 10.68 -26.47
CA GLY A 73 -1.44 10.92 -27.90
C GLY A 73 -2.72 11.41 -28.60
N LEU A 74 -3.54 12.21 -27.91
CA LEU A 74 -4.75 12.88 -28.34
C LEU A 74 -4.44 14.12 -29.18
N GLN A 75 -3.18 14.40 -29.49
CA GLN A 75 -2.85 15.29 -30.58
C GLN A 75 -2.91 14.52 -31.90
N ALA A 76 -4.10 14.52 -32.50
CA ALA A 76 -4.39 14.56 -33.96
C ALA A 76 -5.60 13.69 -34.37
N GLY A 77 -6.72 14.35 -34.67
CA GLY A 77 -7.71 13.92 -35.68
C GLY A 77 -8.68 12.77 -35.37
N ASN A 78 -9.98 12.97 -35.63
CA ASN A 78 -11.05 11.99 -35.87
C ASN A 78 -11.18 10.73 -34.96
N VAL A 79 -10.60 10.70 -33.75
CA VAL A 79 -10.86 9.62 -32.79
C VAL A 79 -12.21 9.87 -32.10
N PRO A 80 -13.14 8.89 -32.06
CA PRO A 80 -14.40 9.03 -31.35
C PRO A 80 -14.18 9.34 -29.86
N GLU A 81 -14.95 10.27 -29.31
CA GLU A 81 -14.88 10.69 -27.89
C GLU A 81 -14.94 9.49 -26.91
N THR A 82 -15.72 8.47 -27.26
CA THR A 82 -15.89 7.27 -26.45
C THR A 82 -14.62 6.42 -26.34
N GLU A 83 -13.75 6.42 -27.35
CA GLU A 83 -12.43 5.78 -27.31
C GLU A 83 -11.43 6.59 -26.48
N VAL A 84 -11.51 7.92 -26.57
CA VAL A 84 -10.73 8.84 -25.71
C VAL A 84 -11.08 8.62 -24.24
N GLN A 85 -12.37 8.53 -23.93
CA GLN A 85 -12.86 8.23 -22.59
C GLN A 85 -12.38 6.85 -22.10
N LYS A 86 -12.47 5.82 -22.95
CA LYS A 86 -11.96 4.48 -22.63
C LYS A 86 -10.47 4.51 -22.26
N ALA A 87 -9.64 5.10 -23.11
CA ALA A 87 -8.20 5.21 -22.87
C ALA A 87 -7.89 5.96 -21.57
N THR A 88 -8.64 7.03 -21.30
CA THR A 88 -8.50 7.82 -20.07
C THR A 88 -8.85 6.99 -18.83
N LEU A 89 -9.97 6.28 -18.84
CA LEU A 89 -10.39 5.44 -17.71
C LEU A 89 -9.41 4.28 -17.45
N GLN A 90 -8.92 3.61 -18.50
CA GLN A 90 -7.90 2.56 -18.35
C GLN A 90 -6.60 3.09 -17.73
N ARG A 91 -6.22 4.33 -18.04
CA ARG A 91 -5.06 4.98 -17.44
C ARG A 91 -5.27 5.29 -15.96
N ILE A 92 -6.46 5.78 -15.61
CA ILE A 92 -6.83 6.03 -14.21
C ILE A 92 -6.87 4.72 -13.42
N ILE A 93 -7.40 3.63 -13.99
CA ILE A 93 -7.38 2.30 -13.38
C ILE A 93 -5.94 1.85 -13.10
N LEU A 94 -5.02 2.04 -14.06
CA LEU A 94 -3.61 1.71 -13.85
C LEU A 94 -2.98 2.51 -12.69
N ASP A 95 -3.16 3.82 -12.68
CA ASP A 95 -2.56 4.68 -11.65
C ASP A 95 -3.16 4.40 -10.26
N SER A 96 -4.49 4.37 -10.17
CA SER A 96 -5.20 4.08 -8.92
C SER A 96 -4.88 2.68 -8.38
N SER A 97 -4.82 1.66 -9.25
CA SER A 97 -4.43 0.29 -8.85
C SER A 97 -3.02 0.25 -8.29
N THR A 98 -2.10 0.99 -8.92
CA THR A 98 -0.71 1.07 -8.48
C THR A 98 -0.59 1.73 -7.10
N ARG A 99 -1.31 2.84 -6.89
CA ARG A 99 -1.37 3.51 -5.57
C ARG A 99 -1.99 2.61 -4.50
N ARG A 100 -3.08 1.90 -4.83
CA ARG A 100 -3.72 0.92 -3.93
C ARG A 100 -2.76 -0.21 -3.57
N PHE A 101 -2.03 -0.74 -4.55
CA PHE A 101 -1.02 -1.78 -4.35
C PHE A 101 0.08 -1.31 -3.39
N GLN A 102 0.69 -0.15 -3.65
CA GLN A 102 1.72 0.41 -2.77
C GLN A 102 1.19 0.69 -1.36
N ALA A 103 -0.02 1.26 -1.23
CA ALA A 103 -0.65 1.51 0.05
C ALA A 103 -0.93 0.22 0.83
N HIS A 104 -1.39 -0.85 0.16
CA HIS A 104 -1.62 -2.13 0.83
C HIS A 104 -0.32 -2.73 1.38
N LYS A 105 0.76 -2.64 0.59
CA LYS A 105 2.09 -3.07 1.03
C LYS A 105 2.57 -2.29 2.26
N ILE A 106 2.41 -0.96 2.25
CA ILE A 106 2.74 -0.09 3.39
C ILE A 106 1.89 -0.43 4.62
N TYR A 107 0.59 -0.64 4.43
CA TYR A 107 -0.32 -1.04 5.50
C TYR A 107 0.14 -2.34 6.16
N LEU A 108 0.49 -3.37 5.39
CA LEU A 108 0.99 -4.64 5.93
C LEU A 108 2.30 -4.46 6.71
N ARG A 109 3.24 -3.64 6.20
CA ARG A 109 4.49 -3.30 6.91
C ARG A 109 4.22 -2.56 8.22
N ALA A 110 3.39 -1.51 8.19
CA ALA A 110 3.01 -0.74 9.37
C ALA A 110 2.31 -1.62 10.42
N SER A 111 1.40 -2.49 9.98
CA SER A 111 0.68 -3.44 10.84
C SER A 111 1.65 -4.42 11.53
N SER A 112 2.67 -4.90 10.81
CA SER A 112 3.72 -5.77 11.36
C SER A 112 4.60 -5.02 12.38
N GLY A 113 5.02 -3.80 12.07
CA GLY A 113 5.74 -2.93 13.01
C GLY A 113 4.94 -2.67 14.29
N MET A 114 3.64 -2.39 14.17
CA MET A 114 2.77 -2.15 15.33
C MET A 114 2.57 -3.41 16.18
N ARG A 115 2.44 -4.60 15.55
CA ARG A 115 2.43 -5.88 16.28
C ARG A 115 3.71 -6.10 17.06
N TRP A 116 4.86 -5.79 16.46
CA TRP A 116 6.15 -5.85 17.16
C TRP A 116 6.20 -4.91 18.36
N VAL A 117 5.72 -3.66 18.23
CA VAL A 117 5.64 -2.70 19.34
C VAL A 117 4.81 -3.27 20.49
N HIS A 118 3.61 -3.80 20.20
CA HIS A 118 2.76 -4.39 21.23
C HIS A 118 3.42 -5.61 21.91
N MET A 119 4.11 -6.45 21.14
CA MET A 119 4.79 -7.63 21.68
C MET A 119 5.97 -7.21 22.57
N ARG A 120 6.76 -6.24 22.15
CA ARG A 120 7.84 -5.66 22.96
C ARG A 120 7.31 -5.07 24.27
N ALA A 121 6.23 -4.28 24.21
CA ALA A 121 5.61 -3.71 25.41
C ALA A 121 5.12 -4.80 26.37
N ARG A 122 4.53 -5.89 25.86
CA ARG A 122 4.10 -7.04 26.67
C ARG A 122 5.27 -7.80 27.30
N ILE A 123 6.40 -7.93 26.60
CA ILE A 123 7.60 -8.58 27.14
C ILE A 123 8.20 -7.74 28.27
N LEU A 124 8.31 -6.43 28.06
CA LEU A 124 8.95 -5.52 29.01
C LEU A 124 8.07 -5.18 30.21
N ARG A 125 6.74 -5.13 30.05
CA ARG A 125 5.77 -4.76 31.10
C ARG A 125 6.13 -3.46 31.83
N GLY A 126 6.69 -2.50 31.10
CA GLY A 126 7.12 -1.19 31.63
C GLY A 126 8.54 -1.19 32.24
N GLU A 127 9.21 -2.34 32.32
CA GLU A 127 10.59 -2.42 32.76
C GLU A 127 11.60 -2.14 31.64
N GLN A 128 12.83 -1.80 32.03
CA GLN A 128 13.93 -1.65 31.09
C GLN A 128 14.37 -3.01 30.51
N PRO A 129 14.79 -3.05 29.23
CA PRO A 129 15.39 -4.25 28.64
C PRO A 129 16.57 -4.75 29.47
N SER A 130 16.60 -6.04 29.76
CA SER A 130 17.65 -6.68 30.56
C SER A 130 17.81 -8.14 30.14
N GLN A 131 18.80 -8.85 30.70
CA GLN A 131 19.13 -10.21 30.29
C GLN A 131 17.96 -11.19 30.40
N LYS A 132 17.04 -10.98 31.37
CA LYS A 132 15.82 -11.79 31.51
C LYS A 132 14.86 -11.66 30.32
N HIS A 133 14.89 -10.54 29.60
CA HIS A 133 14.05 -10.27 28.44
C HIS A 133 14.72 -10.66 27.11
N ALA A 134 16.04 -10.86 27.10
CA ALA A 134 16.85 -10.91 25.88
C ALA A 134 16.36 -11.95 24.85
N ASN A 135 16.03 -13.16 25.30
CA ASN A 135 15.54 -14.21 24.39
C ASN A 135 14.16 -13.88 23.82
N ALA A 136 13.23 -13.39 24.65
CA ALA A 136 11.89 -13.03 24.20
C ALA A 136 11.90 -11.85 23.22
N LEU A 137 12.74 -10.83 23.48
CA LEU A 137 12.91 -9.70 22.56
C LEU A 137 13.52 -10.15 21.23
N ARG A 138 14.52 -11.03 21.25
CA ARG A 138 15.09 -11.59 20.03
C ARG A 138 14.05 -12.36 19.21
N THR A 139 13.19 -13.15 19.86
CA THR A 139 12.09 -13.85 19.18
C THR A 139 11.11 -12.85 18.56
N ALA A 140 10.81 -11.74 19.23
CA ALA A 140 9.96 -10.70 18.67
C ALA A 140 10.58 -10.07 17.40
N ASP A 141 11.88 -9.79 17.42
CA ASP A 141 12.62 -9.24 16.27
C ASP A 141 12.65 -10.22 15.09
N LEU A 142 12.91 -11.51 15.35
CA LEU A 142 12.90 -12.55 14.32
C LEU A 142 11.52 -12.70 13.68
N ARG A 143 10.45 -12.68 14.49
CA ARG A 143 9.08 -12.72 13.98
C ARG A 143 8.74 -11.52 13.10
N LEU A 144 9.16 -10.32 13.49
CA LEU A 144 8.99 -9.13 12.65
C LEU A 144 9.67 -9.32 11.29
N ARG A 145 10.91 -9.82 11.28
CA ARG A 145 11.65 -10.07 10.03
C ARG A 145 10.95 -11.11 9.14
N GLU A 146 10.44 -12.18 9.74
CA GLU A 146 9.67 -13.19 9.03
C GLU A 146 8.38 -12.61 8.43
N GLU A 147 7.61 -11.85 9.23
CA GLU A 147 6.40 -11.18 8.75
C GLU A 147 6.72 -10.22 7.59
N LEU A 148 7.80 -9.44 7.68
CA LEU A 148 8.22 -8.53 6.60
C LEU A 148 8.67 -9.28 5.34
N ASN A 149 9.37 -10.40 5.48
CA ASN A 149 9.82 -11.21 4.34
C ASN A 149 8.64 -11.85 3.59
N GLN A 150 7.53 -12.12 4.26
CA GLN A 150 6.31 -12.64 3.64
C GLN A 150 5.54 -11.59 2.82
N ILE A 151 5.80 -10.28 3.03
CA ILE A 151 5.16 -9.19 2.29
C ILE A 151 5.87 -8.98 0.94
N THR A 152 5.66 -9.92 0.03
CA THR A 152 6.13 -9.85 -1.36
C THR A 152 5.12 -9.15 -2.26
N ASP A 153 5.56 -8.68 -3.42
CA ASP A 153 4.67 -8.02 -4.39
C ASP A 153 3.56 -8.97 -4.88
N ASP A 154 3.90 -10.23 -5.13
CA ASP A 154 2.94 -11.27 -5.49
C ASP A 154 1.92 -11.53 -4.37
N HIS A 155 2.37 -11.58 -3.11
CA HIS A 155 1.46 -11.75 -1.98
C HIS A 155 0.43 -10.61 -1.92
N VAL A 156 0.90 -9.36 -2.04
CA VAL A 156 0.04 -8.16 -1.99
C VAL A 156 -0.96 -8.14 -3.15
N VAL A 157 -0.54 -8.41 -4.38
CA VAL A 157 -1.45 -8.44 -5.54
C VAL A 157 -2.46 -9.56 -5.44
N ASN A 158 -2.04 -10.75 -5.00
CA ASN A 158 -2.95 -11.88 -4.84
C ASN A 158 -3.99 -11.62 -3.76
N ASP A 159 -3.61 -11.01 -2.63
CA ASP A 159 -4.54 -10.66 -1.57
C ASP A 159 -5.59 -9.63 -2.05
N LEU A 160 -5.16 -8.55 -2.72
CA LEU A 160 -6.06 -7.55 -3.30
C LEU A 160 -7.02 -8.16 -4.32
N ARG A 161 -6.51 -8.98 -5.26
CA ARG A 161 -7.34 -9.64 -6.28
C ARG A 161 -8.34 -10.61 -5.67
N ASN A 162 -7.94 -11.36 -4.64
CA ASN A 162 -8.85 -12.25 -3.93
C ASN A 162 -9.93 -11.46 -3.18
N ALA A 163 -9.60 -10.31 -2.60
CA ALA A 163 -10.57 -9.42 -1.99
C ALA A 163 -11.58 -8.87 -3.01
N ASP A 164 -11.10 -8.40 -4.17
CA ASP A 164 -11.96 -7.90 -5.25
C ASP A 164 -12.91 -8.99 -5.78
N ARG A 165 -12.41 -10.21 -6.00
CA ARG A 165 -13.24 -11.35 -6.41
C ARG A 165 -14.32 -11.69 -5.38
N ARG A 166 -13.99 -11.68 -4.09
CA ARG A 166 -14.98 -11.92 -3.02
C ARG A 166 -16.08 -10.86 -2.99
N LYS A 167 -15.76 -9.63 -3.39
CA LYS A 167 -16.73 -8.52 -3.49
C LYS A 167 -17.50 -8.51 -4.81
N GLY A 168 -17.15 -9.38 -5.78
CA GLY A 168 -17.80 -9.44 -7.09
C GLY A 168 -17.49 -8.27 -8.01
N TYR A 169 -16.36 -7.59 -7.81
CA TYR A 169 -15.96 -6.43 -8.61
C TYR A 169 -15.60 -6.82 -10.05
N TRP A 170 -15.80 -5.88 -10.97
CA TRP A 170 -15.37 -6.02 -12.36
C TRP A 170 -13.86 -5.74 -12.49
N ILE A 171 -13.08 -6.80 -12.69
CA ILE A 171 -11.60 -6.76 -12.67
C ILE A 171 -10.95 -7.10 -14.01
N ASP A 172 -11.72 -7.23 -15.08
CA ASP A 172 -11.22 -7.71 -16.40
C ASP A 172 -10.07 -6.86 -16.95
N GLU A 173 -10.03 -5.58 -16.60
CA GLU A 173 -9.02 -4.61 -17.06
C GLU A 173 -8.05 -4.15 -15.98
N ASP A 174 -8.05 -4.82 -14.83
CA ASP A 174 -7.08 -4.53 -13.79
C ASP A 174 -5.65 -4.81 -14.31
N PRO A 175 -4.68 -3.94 -13.98
CA PRO A 175 -3.32 -4.13 -14.44
C PRO A 175 -2.69 -5.39 -13.83
N THR A 176 -1.80 -6.00 -14.60
CA THR A 176 -0.86 -7.02 -14.10
C THR A 176 0.12 -6.42 -13.10
N LEU A 177 0.71 -7.23 -12.22
CA LEU A 177 1.78 -6.80 -11.32
C LEU A 177 2.94 -6.14 -12.08
N GLU A 178 3.41 -6.76 -13.17
CA GLU A 178 4.50 -6.20 -14.00
C GLU A 178 4.19 -4.79 -14.51
N ARG A 179 2.98 -4.58 -15.04
CA ARG A 179 2.52 -3.26 -15.51
C ARG A 179 2.48 -2.23 -14.39
N MET A 180 2.03 -2.61 -13.19
CA MET A 180 2.07 -1.72 -12.02
C MET A 180 3.52 -1.39 -11.64
N LEU A 181 4.41 -2.37 -11.55
CA LEU A 181 5.83 -2.14 -11.21
C LEU A 181 6.54 -1.27 -12.27
N SER A 182 6.23 -1.45 -13.55
CA SER A 182 6.69 -0.56 -14.61
C SER A 182 6.19 0.88 -14.40
N TRP A 183 4.91 1.04 -14.07
CA TRP A 183 4.31 2.35 -13.80
C TRP A 183 5.00 3.07 -12.65
N ILE A 184 5.26 2.36 -11.54
CA ILE A 184 5.98 2.90 -10.38
C ILE A 184 7.37 3.41 -10.77
N ARG A 185 8.10 2.65 -11.58
CA ARG A 185 9.46 3.02 -12.02
C ARG A 185 9.47 4.26 -12.90
N MET A 186 8.42 4.50 -13.69
CA MET A 186 8.29 5.69 -14.53
C MET A 186 7.95 6.97 -13.74
N GLN A 187 7.42 6.83 -12.52
CA GLN A 187 6.99 7.96 -11.68
C GLN A 187 8.08 8.44 -10.70
N ARG A 188 9.20 7.72 -10.59
CA ARG A 188 10.37 8.08 -9.77
C ARG A 188 11.40 8.83 -10.60
#